data_AF-A0A5B9M903-F1
#
_entry.id   AF-A0A5B9M903-F1
#
_cell.length_a   1.000
_cell.length_b   1.000
_cell.length_c   1.000
_cell.angle_alpha   90.00
_cell.angle_beta   90.00
_cell.angle_gamma   90.00
#
_symmetry.space_group_name_H-M   'P 1'
#
loop_
_entity.id
_entity.type
_entity.pdbx_description
1 polymer ?
#
loop_
_entity_poly.entity_id
_entity_poly.type
_entity_poly.pdbx_seq_one_letter_code
_entity_poly.pdbx_strand_id
1 'polypeptide(L)'
;MLVWIDRILLLALVMVVAVLVFTSWPAAMDEQTLDGQALLVHMMASGVLVMGLPVFALFFLRYLPAKRTTSWLQILGYIATLAAGLVTIVTVFLCMLPVASTHQMHSLMSVHGWAGFMMIPAIVLLLIGTRATRSASHPHS
;
A
#
# COMPACT_ATOMS: atom_id res chain seq x y z
N MET A 1 -10.97 -22.13 -0.70
CA MET A 1 -11.00 -21.14 0.41
C MET A 1 -9.86 -20.12 0.33
N LEU A 2 -8.59 -20.56 0.26
CA LEU A 2 -7.41 -19.67 0.24
C LEU A 2 -7.39 -18.63 -0.90
N VAL A 3 -7.90 -18.98 -2.09
CA VAL A 3 -7.99 -18.05 -3.24
C VAL A 3 -8.98 -16.91 -2.98
N TRP A 4 -10.07 -17.17 -2.25
CA TRP A 4 -11.05 -16.13 -1.90
C TRP A 4 -10.50 -15.17 -0.86
N ILE A 5 -9.75 -15.69 0.13
CA ILE A 5 -9.05 -14.87 1.12
C ILE A 5 -8.09 -13.91 0.42
N ASP A 6 -7.29 -14.39 -0.55
CA ASP A 6 -6.36 -13.51 -1.29
C ASP A 6 -7.08 -12.42 -2.09
N ARG A 7 -8.22 -12.75 -2.71
CA ARG A 7 -9.02 -11.78 -3.46
C ARG A 7 -9.60 -10.72 -2.53
N ILE A 8 -10.10 -11.12 -1.37
CA ILE A 8 -10.64 -10.21 -0.37
C ILE A 8 -9.52 -9.30 0.17
N LEU A 9 -8.36 -9.85 0.50
CA LEU A 9 -7.21 -9.07 0.98
C LEU A 9 -6.68 -8.10 -0.07
N LEU A 10 -6.56 -8.53 -1.33
CA LEU A 10 -6.17 -7.64 -2.44
C LEU A 10 -7.21 -6.54 -2.67
N LEU A 11 -8.50 -6.89 -2.68
CA LEU A 11 -9.58 -5.91 -2.84
C LEU A 11 -9.58 -4.91 -1.68
N ALA A 12 -9.46 -5.38 -0.45
CA ALA A 12 -9.38 -4.53 0.74
C ALA A 12 -8.18 -3.58 0.66
N LEU A 13 -7.00 -4.08 0.28
CA LEU A 13 -5.81 -3.25 0.09
C LEU A 13 -6.03 -2.18 -0.99
N VAL A 14 -6.58 -2.55 -2.15
CA VAL A 14 -6.89 -1.61 -3.24
C VAL A 14 -7.89 -0.54 -2.76
N MET A 15 -8.94 -0.94 -2.07
CA MET A 15 -9.96 -0.01 -1.55
C MET A 15 -9.38 0.95 -0.52
N VAL A 16 -8.56 0.46 0.42
CA VAL A 16 -7.91 1.30 1.44
C VAL A 16 -6.99 2.31 0.77
N VAL A 17 -6.14 1.88 -0.17
CA VAL A 17 -5.24 2.81 -0.88
C VAL A 17 -6.03 3.80 -1.72
N ALA A 18 -7.11 3.37 -2.39
CA ALA A 18 -7.97 4.29 -3.13
C ALA A 18 -8.55 5.37 -2.21
N VAL A 19 -9.09 5.02 -1.04
CA VAL A 19 -9.61 5.98 -0.06
C VAL A 19 -8.51 6.93 0.43
N LEU A 20 -7.32 6.42 0.74
CA LEU A 20 -6.19 7.24 1.17
C LEU A 20 -5.77 8.23 0.10
N VAL A 21 -5.69 7.79 -1.16
CA VAL A 21 -5.35 8.64 -2.31
C VAL A 21 -6.43 9.69 -2.55
N PHE A 22 -7.71 9.31 -2.54
CA PHE A 22 -8.80 10.27 -2.77
C PHE A 22 -8.88 11.33 -1.68
N THR A 23 -8.60 10.96 -0.43
CA THR A 23 -8.59 11.91 0.68
C THR A 23 -7.35 12.81 0.65
N SER A 24 -6.21 12.33 0.15
CA SER A 24 -4.97 13.13 0.04
C SER A 24 -4.80 13.88 -1.29
N TRP A 25 -5.59 13.55 -2.31
CA TRP A 25 -5.47 14.13 -3.65
C TRP A 25 -5.63 15.66 -3.66
N PRO A 26 -6.67 16.25 -3.02
CA PRO A 26 -6.82 17.72 -3.01
C PRO A 26 -5.63 18.41 -2.33
N ALA A 27 -5.19 17.87 -1.20
CA ALA A 27 -4.04 18.38 -0.44
C ALA A 27 -2.73 18.31 -1.25
N ALA A 28 -2.58 17.30 -2.11
CA ALA A 28 -1.40 17.14 -2.95
C ALA A 28 -1.37 18.10 -4.16
N MET A 29 -2.53 18.56 -4.65
CA MET A 29 -2.61 19.50 -5.78
C MET A 29 -2.52 20.96 -5.35
N ASP A 30 -3.19 21.33 -4.26
CA ASP A 30 -3.30 22.72 -3.81
C ASP A 30 -2.25 23.11 -2.75
N GLU A 31 -1.32 22.20 -2.41
CA GLU A 31 -0.34 22.33 -1.31
C GLU A 31 -0.97 22.68 0.06
N GLN A 32 -2.28 22.48 0.19
CA GLN A 32 -3.02 22.74 1.41
C GLN A 32 -2.92 21.54 2.36
N THR A 33 -2.95 21.83 3.66
CA THR A 33 -3.01 20.79 4.69
C THR A 33 -4.35 20.06 4.65
N LEU A 34 -4.32 18.74 4.78
CA LEU A 34 -5.51 17.91 4.97
C LEU A 34 -6.26 18.38 6.23
N ASP A 35 -7.52 18.80 6.09
CA ASP A 35 -8.35 19.25 7.20
C ASP A 35 -9.70 18.51 7.29
N GLY A 36 -10.43 18.79 8.38
CA GLY A 36 -11.85 18.45 8.49
C GLY A 36 -12.17 16.96 8.34
N GLN A 37 -13.21 16.67 7.57
CA GLN A 37 -13.70 15.30 7.35
C GLN A 37 -12.72 14.45 6.53
N ALA A 38 -12.00 15.05 5.58
CA ALA A 38 -11.04 14.34 4.75
C ALA A 38 -9.89 13.78 5.62
N LEU A 39 -9.39 14.58 6.57
CA LEU A 39 -8.37 14.15 7.52
C LEU A 39 -8.87 12.99 8.39
N LEU A 40 -10.10 13.08 8.91
CA LEU A 40 -10.67 12.01 9.72
C LEU A 40 -10.75 10.69 8.95
N VAL A 41 -11.28 10.72 7.71
CA VAL A 41 -11.38 9.53 6.86
C VAL A 41 -9.99 8.99 6.51
N HIS A 42 -9.03 9.86 6.20
CA HIS A 42 -7.65 9.49 5.93
C HIS A 42 -7.02 8.78 7.13
N MET A 43 -7.21 9.30 8.35
CA MET A 43 -6.71 8.69 9.58
C MET A 43 -7.37 7.32 9.87
N MET A 44 -8.67 7.20 9.66
CA MET A 44 -9.37 5.92 9.82
C MET A 44 -8.86 4.87 8.82
N ALA A 45 -8.76 5.23 7.54
CA ALA A 45 -8.23 4.36 6.49
C ALA A 45 -6.76 4.00 6.75
N SER A 46 -5.98 4.93 7.30
CA SER A 46 -4.58 4.69 7.69
C SER A 46 -4.48 3.62 8.77
N GLY A 47 -5.37 3.64 9.77
CA GLY A 47 -5.44 2.58 10.78
C GLY A 47 -5.69 1.19 10.18
N VAL A 48 -6.57 1.11 9.17
CA VAL A 48 -6.80 -0.14 8.42
C VAL A 48 -5.56 -0.57 7.65
N LEU A 49 -4.83 0.36 7.02
CA LEU A 49 -3.58 0.04 6.32
C LEU A 49 -2.50 -0.45 7.29
N VAL A 50 -2.29 0.23 8.43
CA VAL A 50 -1.29 -0.11 9.44
C VAL A 50 -1.48 -1.54 9.97
N MET A 51 -2.73 -1.93 10.24
CA MET A 51 -3.04 -3.28 10.74
C MET A 51 -3.16 -4.31 9.62
N GLY A 52 -3.68 -3.89 8.46
CA GLY A 52 -3.95 -4.77 7.31
C GLY A 52 -2.71 -5.14 6.52
N LEU A 53 -1.72 -4.24 6.41
CA LEU A 53 -0.50 -4.48 5.63
C LEU A 53 0.35 -5.65 6.19
N PRO A 54 0.57 -5.80 7.52
CA PRO A 54 1.23 -6.98 8.08
C PRO A 54 0.46 -8.28 7.83
N VAL A 55 -0.87 -8.26 7.98
CA VAL A 55 -1.71 -9.44 7.68
C VAL A 55 -1.56 -9.81 6.21
N PHE A 56 -1.67 -8.83 5.31
CA PHE A 56 -1.44 -9.01 3.88
C PHE A 56 -0.05 -9.59 3.60
N ALA A 57 1.00 -9.03 4.23
CA ALA A 57 2.38 -9.47 4.08
C ALA A 57 2.55 -10.95 4.43
N LEU A 58 2.06 -11.38 5.60
CA LEU A 58 2.18 -12.75 6.07
C LEU A 58 1.43 -13.73 5.18
N PHE A 59 0.21 -13.39 4.74
CA PHE A 59 -0.58 -14.26 3.87
C PHE A 59 0.05 -14.42 2.47
N PHE A 60 0.60 -13.34 1.92
CA PHE A 60 1.21 -13.36 0.58
C PHE A 60 2.65 -13.88 0.56
N LEU A 61 3.31 -14.03 1.72
CA LEU A 61 4.67 -14.59 1.82
C LEU A 61 4.80 -15.98 1.15
N ARG A 62 3.69 -16.75 1.12
CA ARG A 62 3.61 -18.06 0.45
C ARG A 62 3.81 -18.04 -1.07
N TYR A 63 3.87 -16.87 -1.70
CA TYR A 63 4.08 -16.69 -3.13
C TYR A 63 5.54 -16.40 -3.50
N LEU A 64 6.41 -16.14 -2.51
CA LEU A 64 7.86 -15.98 -2.69
C LEU A 64 8.67 -17.26 -2.95
N PRO A 65 8.26 -18.49 -2.57
CA PRO A 65 9.10 -19.67 -2.77
C PRO A 65 9.41 -19.95 -4.25
N ALA A 66 10.69 -20.17 -4.57
CA ALA A 66 11.23 -20.35 -5.93
C ALA A 66 10.64 -21.52 -6.74
N LYS A 67 9.87 -22.41 -6.12
CA LYS A 67 9.28 -23.59 -6.79
C LYS A 67 7.91 -23.33 -7.42
N ARG A 68 7.30 -22.15 -7.22
CA ARG A 68 6.01 -21.80 -7.83
C ARG A 68 6.22 -20.99 -9.10
N THR A 69 5.34 -21.21 -10.08
CA THR A 69 5.20 -20.43 -11.31
C THR A 69 4.64 -19.02 -11.03
N THR A 70 5.20 -18.31 -10.05
CA THR A 70 4.82 -16.93 -9.73
C THR A 70 5.52 -15.98 -10.71
N SER A 71 4.77 -15.09 -11.35
CA SER A 71 5.35 -14.05 -12.20
C SER A 71 6.29 -13.14 -11.39
N TRP A 72 7.46 -12.83 -11.94
CA TRP A 72 8.39 -11.84 -11.38
C TRP A 72 7.68 -10.51 -11.06
N LEU A 73 6.74 -10.08 -11.90
CA LEU A 73 5.96 -8.86 -11.70
C LEU A 73 5.12 -8.92 -10.42
N GLN A 74 4.61 -10.10 -10.06
CA GLN A 74 3.83 -10.28 -8.82
C GLN A 74 4.73 -10.12 -7.59
N ILE A 75 5.93 -10.70 -7.64
CA ILE A 75 6.92 -10.60 -6.55
C ILE A 75 7.37 -9.16 -6.40
N LEU A 76 7.73 -8.49 -7.51
CA LEU A 76 8.17 -7.11 -7.50
C LEU A 76 7.06 -6.17 -7.01
N GLY A 77 5.83 -6.34 -7.49
CA GLY A 77 4.67 -5.57 -7.02
C GLY A 77 4.40 -5.77 -5.53
N TYR A 78 4.47 -7.02 -5.05
CA TYR A 78 4.30 -7.34 -3.63
C TYR A 78 5.37 -6.66 -2.77
N ILE A 79 6.66 -6.79 -3.13
CA ILE A 79 7.76 -6.16 -2.38
C ILE A 79 7.63 -4.64 -2.41
N ALA A 80 7.32 -4.05 -3.57
CA ALA A 80 7.13 -2.61 -3.71
C ALA A 80 5.97 -2.09 -2.84
N THR A 81 4.84 -2.82 -2.80
CA THR A 81 3.70 -2.49 -1.94
C THR A 81 4.08 -2.54 -0.46
N LEU A 82 4.82 -3.57 -0.03
CA LEU A 82 5.25 -3.67 1.36
C LEU A 82 6.24 -2.57 1.73
N ALA A 83 7.21 -2.28 0.86
CA ALA A 83 8.21 -1.25 1.10
C ALA A 83 7.57 0.15 1.17
N ALA A 84 6.75 0.52 0.19
CA ALA A 84 6.06 1.80 0.17
C ALA A 84 5.10 1.96 1.37
N GLY A 85 4.34 0.91 1.69
CA GLY A 85 3.43 0.92 2.85
C GLY A 85 4.20 1.03 4.17
N LEU A 86 5.30 0.29 4.33
CA LEU A 86 6.14 0.38 5.53
C LEU A 86 6.77 1.77 5.69
N VAL A 87 7.30 2.36 4.62
CA VAL A 87 7.85 3.74 4.66
C VAL A 87 6.74 4.73 5.04
N THR A 88 5.53 4.58 4.49
CA THR A 88 4.37 5.42 4.82
C THR A 88 4.02 5.33 6.31
N ILE A 89 4.02 4.12 6.89
CA ILE A 89 3.75 3.89 8.31
C ILE A 89 4.85 4.48 9.19
N VAL A 90 6.11 4.19 8.87
CA VAL A 90 7.27 4.64 9.66
C VAL A 90 7.34 6.16 9.68
N THR A 91 7.16 6.82 8.54
CA THR A 91 7.20 8.29 8.47
C THR A 91 6.14 8.94 9.35
N VAL A 92 4.89 8.46 9.31
CA VAL A 92 3.82 9.03 10.15
C VAL A 92 4.06 8.72 11.63
N PHE A 93 4.56 7.52 11.96
CA PHE A 93 4.88 7.14 13.32
C PHE A 93 5.98 8.03 13.91
N LEU A 94 7.04 8.30 13.14
CA LEU A 94 8.11 9.21 13.53
C LEU A 94 7.61 10.65 13.74
N CYS A 95 6.67 11.12 12.92
CA CYS A 95 6.03 12.43 13.10
C CYS A 95 5.20 12.54 14.40
N MET A 96 4.73 11.41 14.94
CA MET A 96 3.97 11.38 16.19
C MET A 96 4.87 11.33 17.44
N LEU A 97 6.16 11.04 17.28
CA LEU A 97 7.10 11.02 18.39
C LEU A 97 7.57 12.45 18.72
N PRO A 98 7.70 12.82 20.01
CA PRO A 98 8.14 14.15 20.44
C PRO A 98 9.66 14.34 20.31
N VAL A 99 10.23 13.87 19.21
CA VAL A 99 11.69 13.89 18.94
C VAL A 99 12.03 14.63 17.65
N ALA A 100 11.08 14.76 16.72
CA ALA A 100 11.31 15.42 15.45
C ALA A 100 11.22 16.95 15.60
N SER A 101 12.20 17.69 15.09
CA SER A 101 12.09 19.14 14.94
C SER A 101 11.07 19.51 13.85
N THR A 102 10.58 20.76 13.83
CA THR A 102 9.62 21.23 12.80
C THR A 102 10.13 20.99 11.37
N HIS A 103 11.43 21.20 11.14
CA HIS A 103 12.05 20.92 9.83
C HIS A 103 12.04 19.43 9.48
N GLN A 104 12.31 18.56 10.47
CA GLN A 104 12.23 17.11 10.28
C GLN A 104 10.80 16.66 10.03
N MET A 105 9.80 17.24 10.70
CA MET A 105 8.38 16.94 10.47
C MET A 105 7.97 17.25 9.03
N HIS A 106 8.35 18.41 8.48
CA HIS A 106 8.04 18.74 7.07
C HIS A 106 8.70 17.76 6.10
N SER A 107 9.97 17.39 6.34
CA SER A 107 10.66 16.41 5.51
C SER A 107 10.00 15.03 5.58
N LEU A 108 9.66 14.55 6.78
CA LEU A 108 8.96 13.28 6.98
C LEU A 108 7.57 13.29 6.34
N MET A 109 6.83 14.40 6.40
CA MET A 109 5.52 14.54 5.76
C MET A 109 5.63 14.52 4.24
N SER A 110 6.67 15.11 3.67
CA SER A 110 6.96 15.02 2.23
C SER A 110 7.25 13.58 1.82
N VAL A 111 8.12 12.88 2.56
CA VAL A 111 8.43 11.46 2.31
C VAL A 111 7.18 10.58 2.48
N HIS A 112 6.35 10.86 3.49
CA HIS A 112 5.08 10.18 3.71
C HIS A 112 4.15 10.32 2.50
N GLY A 113 3.98 11.54 1.98
CA GLY A 113 3.18 11.81 0.79
C GLY A 113 3.69 11.02 -0.43
N TRP A 114 4.99 11.13 -0.74
CA TRP A 114 5.59 10.40 -1.86
C TRP A 114 5.47 8.88 -1.71
N ALA A 115 5.76 8.33 -0.52
CA ALA A 115 5.64 6.90 -0.24
C ALA A 115 4.19 6.41 -0.37
N GLY A 116 3.23 7.21 0.12
CA GLY A 116 1.81 6.94 -0.02
C GLY A 116 1.38 6.88 -1.48
N PHE A 117 1.80 7.84 -2.32
CA PHE A 117 1.50 7.81 -3.76
C PHE A 117 2.20 6.67 -4.51
N MET A 118 3.40 6.25 -4.08
CA MET A 118 4.10 5.09 -4.67
C MET A 118 3.37 3.76 -4.45
N MET A 119 2.41 3.70 -3.52
CA MET A 119 1.53 2.53 -3.38
C MET A 119 0.68 2.29 -4.63
N ILE A 120 0.31 3.34 -5.39
CA ILE A 120 -0.51 3.20 -6.60
C ILE A 120 0.21 2.35 -7.67
N PRO A 121 1.39 2.76 -8.20
CA PRO A 121 2.08 1.94 -9.21
C PRO A 121 2.50 0.57 -8.66
N ALA A 122 2.84 0.46 -7.37
CA ALA A 122 3.17 -0.82 -6.75
C ALA A 122 1.99 -1.80 -6.77
N ILE A 123 0.79 -1.35 -6.39
CA ILE A 123 -0.44 -2.15 -6.43
C ILE A 123 -0.82 -2.49 -7.86
N VAL A 124 -0.71 -1.55 -8.81
CA VAL A 124 -0.97 -1.83 -10.23
C VAL A 124 -0.04 -2.95 -10.72
N LEU A 125 1.25 -2.87 -10.41
CA LEU A 125 2.24 -3.89 -10.76
C LEU A 125 1.89 -5.25 -10.13
N LEU A 126 1.49 -5.26 -8.85
CA LEU A 126 1.04 -6.46 -8.15
C LEU A 126 -0.21 -7.08 -8.81
N LEU A 127 -1.18 -6.27 -9.21
CA LEU A 127 -2.40 -6.73 -9.89
C LEU A 127 -2.10 -7.31 -11.27
N ILE A 128 -1.23 -6.66 -12.05
CA ILE A 128 -0.76 -7.17 -13.35
C ILE A 128 -0.04 -8.51 -13.15
N GLY A 129 0.90 -8.57 -12.21
CA GLY A 129 1.63 -9.80 -11.90
C GLY A 129 0.70 -10.94 -11.45
N THR A 130 -0.30 -10.63 -10.61
CA THR A 130 -1.29 -11.62 -10.17
C THR A 130 -2.14 -12.15 -11.33
N ARG A 131 -2.48 -11.30 -12.32
CA ARG A 131 -3.17 -11.73 -13.54
C ARG A 131 -2.26 -12.59 -14.42
N ALA A 132 -1.01 -12.18 -14.63
CA ALA A 132 -0.03 -12.92 -15.44
C ALA A 132 0.23 -14.33 -14.89
N THR A 133 0.37 -14.48 -13.57
CA THR A 133 0.52 -15.78 -12.91
C THR A 133 -0.69 -16.71 -13.16
N ARG A 134 -1.92 -16.16 -13.21
CA ARG A 134 -3.13 -16.94 -13.51
C ARG A 134 -3.18 -17.42 -14.96
N SER A 135 -2.85 -16.54 -15.91
CA SER A 135 -2.79 -16.92 -17.33
C SER A 135 -1.76 -18.01 -17.58
N ALA A 136 -0.59 -17.94 -16.92
CA ALA A 136 0.43 -18.99 -17.02
C ALA A 136 -0.02 -20.34 -16.43
N SER A 137 -0.96 -20.34 -15.47
CA SER A 137 -1.52 -21.56 -14.88
C SER A 137 -2.64 -22.21 -15.69
N HIS A 138 -3.19 -21.53 -16.71
CA HIS A 138 -4.21 -22.05 -17.62
C HIS A 138 -3.82 -21.77 -19.09
N PRO A 139 -2.88 -22.54 -19.68
CA PRO A 139 -2.36 -22.22 -21.01
C PRO A 139 -3.39 -22.38 -22.13
N HIS A 140 -4.41 -23.23 -21.98
CA HIS A 140 -5.42 -23.48 -23.01
C HIS A 140 -6.74 -23.94 -22.36
N SER A 141 -7.80 -23.16 -22.59
CA SER A 141 -9.19 -23.62 -22.60
C SER A 141 -9.82 -23.10 -23.87
#